data_AF-A0A6J2XXV8-F1
#
_entry.id   AF-A0A6J2XXV8-F1
#
_cell.length_a   1.000
_cell.length_b   1.000
_cell.length_c   1.000
_cell.angle_alpha   90.00
_cell.angle_beta   90.00
_cell.angle_gamma   90.00
#
_symmetry.space_group_name_H-M   'P 1'
#
loop_
_entity.id
_entity.type
_entity.pdbx_description
1 polymer ?
#
loop_
_entity_poly.entity_id
_entity_poly.type
_entity_poly.pdbx_seq_one_letter_code
_entity_poly.pdbx_strand_id
1 'polypeptide(L)'
;MLFTDSVFRPLDISKSYWNYVFYELADSRTKNLFLVSSPATILLILGSYLYFVLKWGPEFMKNRKPYELKKLLMVYNVCQIIVNVYIFLLGVKVSYTVNNFFCMPIDYTNSELAQLIGKCP
;
A
#
# COMPACT_ATOMS: atom_id res chain seq x y z
N MET A 1 19.57 -1.09 39.38
CA MET A 1 18.66 -0.02 38.92
C MET A 1 19.14 0.78 37.70
N LEU A 2 20.40 0.66 37.22
CA LEU A 2 20.89 1.48 36.08
C LEU A 2 20.83 0.81 34.70
N PHE A 3 20.41 -0.46 34.58
CA PHE A 3 20.38 -1.19 33.31
C PHE A 3 19.00 -1.19 32.61
N THR A 4 17.92 -0.86 33.32
CA THR A 4 16.56 -0.83 32.77
C THR A 4 16.23 0.51 32.09
N ASP A 5 16.80 1.63 32.54
CA ASP A 5 16.45 2.97 32.03
C ASP A 5 17.13 3.37 30.71
N SER A 6 18.21 2.68 30.32
CA SER A 6 18.96 2.96 29.07
C SER A 6 18.38 2.24 27.85
N VAL A 7 17.70 1.11 28.05
CA VAL A 7 16.97 0.36 27.00
C VAL A 7 15.50 0.79 26.91
N PHE A 8 14.88 1.19 28.03
CA PHE A 8 13.47 1.59 28.05
C PHE A 8 13.23 2.97 27.41
N ARG A 9 14.09 3.96 27.65
CA ARG A 9 14.03 5.29 26.99
C ARG A 9 14.02 5.24 25.45
N PRO A 10 14.94 4.53 24.78
CA PRO A 10 14.92 4.44 23.31
C PRO A 10 13.71 3.65 22.79
N LEU A 11 13.17 2.69 23.55
CA LEU A 11 11.94 1.99 23.19
C LEU A 11 10.70 2.87 23.29
N ASP A 12 10.61 3.74 24.31
CA ASP A 12 9.51 4.69 24.45
C ASP A 12 9.55 5.76 23.35
N ILE A 13 10.75 6.26 23.02
CA ILE A 13 10.96 7.18 21.89
C ILE A 13 10.59 6.50 20.57
N SER A 14 11.04 5.25 20.36
CA SER A 14 10.74 4.49 19.15
C SER A 14 9.24 4.23 19.01
N LYS A 15 8.56 3.81 20.07
CA LYS A 15 7.09 3.61 20.07
C LYS A 15 6.33 4.91 19.83
N SER A 16 6.75 6.01 20.46
CA SER A 16 6.14 7.32 20.25
C SER A 16 6.27 7.77 18.79
N TYR A 17 7.48 7.67 18.22
CA TYR A 17 7.72 7.99 16.82
C TYR A 17 6.91 7.11 15.87
N TRP A 18 6.82 5.81 16.16
CA TRP A 18 6.03 4.88 15.37
C TRP A 18 4.54 5.24 15.37
N ASN A 19 3.99 5.56 16.55
CA ASN A 19 2.60 5.97 16.66
C ASN A 19 2.32 7.30 15.94
N TYR A 20 3.25 8.25 16.04
CA TYR A 20 3.17 9.52 15.34
C TYR A 20 3.09 9.33 13.83
N VAL A 21 4.01 8.55 13.26
CA VAL A 21 4.10 8.35 11.80
C VAL A 21 2.91 7.55 11.25
N PHE A 22 2.49 6.49 11.94
CA PHE A 22 1.51 5.55 11.37
C PHE A 22 0.07 5.78 11.82
N TYR A 23 -0.17 6.45 12.95
CA TYR A 23 -1.52 6.68 13.46
C TYR A 23 -1.89 8.15 13.54
N GLU A 24 -0.99 9.05 13.96
CA GLU A 24 -1.32 10.48 14.08
C GLU A 24 -1.31 11.21 12.74
N LEU A 25 -0.35 10.90 11.86
CA LEU A 25 -0.28 11.48 10.50
C LEU A 25 -1.21 10.79 9.48
N ALA A 26 -1.84 9.68 9.86
CA ALA A 26 -2.68 8.91 8.95
C ALA A 26 -4.01 9.61 8.65
N ASP A 27 -4.44 9.60 7.39
CA ASP A 27 -5.75 10.12 7.02
C ASP A 27 -6.86 9.23 7.59
N SER A 28 -7.69 9.81 8.46
CA SER A 28 -8.84 9.16 9.10
C SER A 28 -9.76 8.42 8.11
N ARG A 29 -9.85 8.88 6.86
CA ARG A 29 -10.68 8.29 5.80
C ARG A 29 -10.19 6.92 5.37
N THR A 30 -8.88 6.69 5.47
CA THR A 30 -8.23 5.44 5.03
C THR A 30 -8.11 4.41 6.16
N LYS A 31 -8.39 4.80 7.41
CA LYS A 31 -8.21 3.96 8.60
C LYS A 31 -8.94 2.61 8.54
N ASN A 32 -10.13 2.58 7.95
CA ASN A 32 -10.97 1.38 7.87
C ASN A 32 -10.81 0.61 6.55
N LEU A 33 -9.88 1.01 5.68
CA LEU A 33 -9.64 0.28 4.43
C LEU A 33 -8.96 -1.06 4.72
N PHE A 34 -9.52 -2.10 4.12
CA PHE A 34 -8.98 -3.45 4.16
C PHE A 34 -7.51 -3.46 3.71
N LEU A 35 -6.64 -4.12 4.50
CA LEU A 35 -5.18 -4.23 4.32
C LEU A 35 -4.34 -2.97 4.59
N VAL A 36 -4.95 -1.79 4.74
CA VAL A 36 -4.22 -0.53 4.99
C VAL A 36 -4.31 -0.10 6.47
N SER A 37 -5.28 -0.64 7.22
CA SER A 37 -5.51 -0.30 8.64
C SER A 37 -4.29 -0.47 9.55
N SER A 38 -3.38 -1.41 9.24
CA SER A 38 -2.16 -1.59 10.02
C SER A 38 -0.94 -1.76 9.12
N PRO A 39 0.15 -1.01 9.35
CA PRO A 39 1.45 -1.27 8.73
C PRO A 39 1.97 -2.70 8.96
N ALA A 40 1.60 -3.35 10.07
CA ALA A 40 1.97 -4.73 10.34
C ALA A 40 1.37 -5.71 9.31
N THR A 41 0.15 -5.44 8.83
CA THR A 41 -0.50 -6.27 7.80
C THR A 41 0.26 -6.21 6.49
N ILE A 42 0.70 -5.02 6.08
CA ILE A 42 1.49 -4.82 4.85
C ILE A 42 2.82 -5.56 4.96
N LEU A 43 3.53 -5.40 6.09
CA LEU A 43 4.79 -6.09 6.33
C LEU A 43 4.65 -7.62 6.32
N LEU A 44 3.55 -8.14 6.88
CA LEU A 44 3.27 -9.56 6.86
C LEU A 44 3.02 -10.08 5.44
N ILE A 45 2.25 -9.36 4.63
CA ILE A 45 2.02 -9.72 3.22
C ILE A 45 3.33 -9.74 2.44
N LEU A 46 4.14 -8.67 2.56
CA LEU A 46 5.43 -8.60 1.88
C LEU A 46 6.40 -9.68 2.35
N GLY A 47 6.51 -9.91 3.66
CA GLY A 47 7.36 -10.96 4.22
C GLY A 47 6.95 -12.35 3.75
N SER A 48 5.64 -12.64 3.77
CA SER A 48 5.09 -13.91 3.28
C SER A 48 5.31 -14.10 1.79
N TYR A 49 5.14 -13.05 0.97
CA TYR A 49 5.42 -13.07 -0.46
C TYR A 49 6.89 -13.37 -0.75
N LEU A 50 7.82 -12.69 -0.06
CA LEU A 50 9.24 -12.92 -0.24
C LEU A 50 9.65 -14.32 0.21
N TYR A 51 9.13 -14.81 1.34
CA TYR A 51 9.36 -16.19 1.77
C TYR A 51 8.86 -17.20 0.74
N PHE A 52 7.66 -16.97 0.21
CA PHE A 52 7.06 -17.80 -0.82
C PHE A 52 7.90 -17.83 -2.10
N VAL A 53 8.30 -16.67 -2.63
CA VAL A 53 9.03 -16.58 -3.90
C VAL A 53 10.49 -17.03 -3.79
N LEU A 54 11.17 -16.75 -2.68
CA LEU A 54 12.62 -16.98 -2.55
C LEU A 54 12.98 -18.35 -1.97
N LYS A 55 12.11 -18.92 -1.14
CA LYS A 55 12.40 -20.18 -0.43
C LYS A 55 11.42 -21.28 -0.78
N TRP A 56 10.16 -21.07 -0.45
CA TRP A 56 9.16 -22.15 -0.54
C TRP A 56 8.86 -22.57 -1.98
N GLY A 57 8.64 -21.59 -2.87
CA GLY A 57 8.31 -21.80 -4.29
C GLY A 57 9.41 -22.53 -5.06
N PRO A 58 10.67 -22.06 -5.04
CA PRO A 58 11.77 -22.74 -5.73
C PRO A 58 12.01 -24.17 -5.23
N GLU A 59 11.96 -24.41 -3.91
CA GLU A 59 12.14 -25.75 -3.35
C GLU A 59 10.99 -26.69 -3.76
N PHE A 60 9.74 -26.18 -3.75
CA PHE A 60 8.57 -26.91 -4.21
C PHE A 60 8.62 -27.25 -5.71
N MET A 61 9.20 -26.37 -6.53
CA MET A 61 9.32 -26.56 -7.99
C MET A 61 10.56 -27.37 -8.41
N LYS A 62 11.51 -27.65 -7.51
CA LYS A 62 12.79 -28.30 -7.82
C LYS A 62 12.65 -29.63 -8.57
N ASN A 63 11.64 -30.43 -8.24
CA ASN A 63 11.40 -31.74 -8.85
C ASN A 63 10.17 -31.77 -9.77
N ARG A 64 9.68 -30.60 -10.21
CA ARG A 64 8.46 -30.48 -11.04
C ARG A 64 8.77 -29.75 -12.34
N LYS A 65 8.07 -30.12 -13.41
CA LYS A 65 8.12 -29.39 -14.68
C LYS A 65 7.44 -28.02 -14.51
N PRO A 66 7.90 -26.97 -15.22
CA PRO A 66 7.28 -25.66 -15.18
C PRO A 66 5.82 -25.73 -15.64
N TYR A 67 4.94 -25.01 -14.95
CA TYR A 67 3.52 -24.95 -15.30
C TYR A 67 3.30 -24.12 -16.56
N GLU A 68 2.43 -24.59 -17.47
CA GLU A 68 2.00 -23.80 -18.63
C GLU A 68 0.91 -22.80 -18.24
N LEU A 69 1.31 -21.64 -17.74
CA LEU A 69 0.40 -20.59 -17.26
C LEU A 69 0.02 -19.57 -18.33
N LYS A 70 0.32 -19.83 -19.62
CA LYS A 70 0.14 -18.84 -20.71
C LYS A 70 -1.28 -18.25 -20.78
N LYS A 71 -2.32 -19.11 -20.71
CA LYS A 71 -3.72 -18.66 -20.77
C LYS A 71 -4.10 -17.84 -19.54
N LEU A 72 -3.70 -18.30 -18.35
CA LEU A 72 -3.95 -17.60 -17.09
C LEU A 72 -3.28 -16.21 -17.11
N LEU A 73 -2.03 -16.14 -17.57
CA LEU A 73 -1.28 -14.88 -17.65
C LEU A 73 -1.88 -13.92 -18.69
N MET A 74 -2.40 -14.44 -19.79
CA MET A 74 -3.13 -13.64 -20.77
C MET A 74 -4.39 -13.01 -20.16
N VAL A 75 -5.21 -13.79 -19.45
CA VAL A 75 -6.41 -13.28 -18.74
C VAL A 75 -6.01 -12.23 -17.71
N TYR A 76 -4.98 -12.51 -16.90
CA TYR A 76 -4.47 -11.58 -15.90
C TYR A 76 -4.08 -10.23 -16.52
N ASN A 77 -3.32 -10.24 -17.62
CA ASN A 77 -2.90 -9.01 -18.29
C ASN A 77 -4.09 -8.23 -18.86
N VAL A 78 -5.09 -8.91 -19.43
CA VAL A 78 -6.31 -8.24 -19.94
C VAL A 78 -7.08 -7.58 -18.79
N CYS A 79 -7.29 -8.30 -17.69
CA CYS A 79 -7.93 -7.73 -16.49
C CYS A 79 -7.14 -6.52 -15.96
N GLN A 80 -5.81 -6.61 -15.91
CA GLN A 80 -4.95 -5.51 -15.45
C GLN A 80 -5.06 -4.30 -16.38
N ILE A 81 -5.12 -4.48 -17.71
CA ILE A 81 -5.33 -3.39 -18.66
C ILE A 81 -6.69 -2.71 -18.39
N ILE A 82 -7.76 -3.47 -18.20
CA ILE A 82 -9.10 -2.92 -17.93
C ILE A 82 -9.09 -2.07 -16.65
N VAL A 83 -8.53 -2.60 -15.55
CA VAL A 83 -8.44 -1.88 -14.28
C VAL A 83 -7.58 -0.62 -14.40
N ASN A 84 -6.44 -0.70 -15.10
CA ASN A 84 -5.57 0.45 -15.32
C ASN A 84 -6.25 1.54 -16.16
N VAL A 85 -6.98 1.15 -17.22
CA VAL A 85 -7.76 2.09 -18.04
C VAL A 85 -8.85 2.75 -17.19
N TYR A 86 -9.55 2.00 -16.34
CA TYR A 86 -10.57 2.55 -15.45
C TYR A 86 -9.98 3.60 -14.48
N ILE A 87 -8.88 3.27 -13.80
CA ILE A 87 -8.20 4.19 -12.88
C ILE A 87 -7.68 5.42 -13.63
N PHE A 88 -7.13 5.23 -14.84
CA PHE A 88 -6.65 6.32 -15.67
C PHE A 88 -7.78 7.29 -16.05
N LEU A 89 -8.93 6.79 -16.50
CA LEU A 89 -10.09 7.63 -16.84
C LEU A 89 -10.62 8.38 -15.63
N LEU A 90 -10.59 7.76 -14.44
CA LEU A 90 -10.94 8.42 -13.18
C LEU A 90 -10.01 9.60 -12.89
N GLY A 91 -8.70 9.39 -13.00
CA GLY A 91 -7.69 10.44 -12.85
C GLY A 91 -7.89 11.58 -13.86
N VAL A 92 -8.12 11.25 -15.13
CA VAL A 92 -8.39 12.22 -16.20
C VAL A 92 -9.64 13.04 -15.92
N LYS A 93 -10.75 12.42 -15.49
CA LYS A 93 -12.00 13.11 -15.13
C LYS A 93 -11.76 14.11 -14.00
N VAL A 94 -11.00 13.72 -12.97
CA VAL A 94 -10.64 14.60 -11.85
C VAL A 94 -9.79 15.76 -12.36
N SER A 95 -8.75 15.49 -13.14
CA SER A 95 -7.87 16.52 -13.71
C SER A 95 -8.62 17.54 -14.58
N TYR A 96 -9.56 17.10 -15.41
CA TYR A 96 -10.41 18.01 -16.20
C TYR A 96 -11.35 18.85 -15.32
N THR A 97 -11.86 18.29 -14.23
CA THR A 97 -12.77 19.00 -13.31
C THR A 97 -12.05 20.11 -12.54
N VAL A 98 -10.81 19.87 -12.13
CA VAL A 98 -10.02 20.83 -11.34
C VAL A 98 -9.25 21.85 -12.19
N ASN A 99 -9.20 21.63 -13.51
CA ASN A 99 -8.54 22.45 -14.54
C ASN A 99 -7.09 22.86 -14.19
N ASN A 100 -6.43 22.09 -13.34
CA ASN A 100 -5.08 22.29 -12.84
C ASN A 100 -4.41 20.92 -12.75
N PHE A 101 -3.40 20.69 -13.59
CA PHE A 101 -2.57 19.48 -13.56
C PHE A 101 -1.42 19.57 -12.54
N PHE A 102 -1.34 20.70 -11.83
CA PHE A 102 -0.29 21.04 -10.88
C PHE A 102 -0.79 20.93 -9.44
N CYS A 103 0.09 21.31 -8.51
CA CYS A 103 -0.12 21.22 -7.09
C CYS A 103 -1.50 21.73 -6.64
N MET A 104 -2.32 20.82 -6.12
CA MET A 104 -3.61 21.13 -5.51
C MET A 104 -3.59 20.70 -4.03
N PRO A 105 -4.10 21.55 -3.11
CA PRO A 105 -4.19 21.17 -1.72
C PRO A 105 -5.12 19.96 -1.56
N ILE A 106 -4.80 19.08 -0.62
CA ILE A 106 -5.67 17.96 -0.28
C ILE A 106 -6.89 18.51 0.45
N ASP A 107 -8.06 18.17 -0.08
CA ASP A 107 -9.31 18.38 0.62
C ASP A 107 -9.58 17.18 1.53
N TYR A 108 -9.62 17.40 2.85
CA TYR A 108 -9.92 16.36 3.84
C TYR A 108 -11.43 16.12 4.00
N THR A 109 -12.28 16.81 3.24
CA THR A 109 -13.73 16.64 3.26
C THR A 109 -14.14 15.29 2.67
N ASN A 110 -15.20 14.66 3.20
CA ASN A 110 -15.71 13.37 2.73
C ASN A 110 -16.40 13.39 1.34
N SER A 111 -16.17 14.42 0.52
CA SER A 111 -16.72 14.49 -0.85
C SER A 111 -16.09 13.44 -1.76
N GLU A 112 -16.83 12.98 -2.77
CA GLU A 112 -16.34 11.97 -3.73
C GLU A 112 -15.14 12.47 -4.53
N LEU A 113 -15.09 13.77 -4.83
CA LEU A 113 -13.99 14.40 -5.55
C LEU A 113 -12.70 14.44 -4.69
N ALA A 114 -12.83 14.74 -3.40
CA ALA A 114 -11.70 14.85 -2.48
C ALA A 114 -10.96 13.53 -2.24
N GLN A 115 -11.62 12.38 -2.46
CA GLN A 115 -10.98 11.05 -2.35
C GLN A 115 -10.03 10.75 -3.50
N LEU A 116 -10.12 11.51 -4.58
CA LEU A 116 -9.45 11.22 -5.85
C LEU A 116 -8.25 12.13 -6.13
N ILE A 117 -7.98 13.09 -5.24
CA ILE A 117 -6.91 14.09 -5.39
C ILE A 117 -5.73 13.71 -4.49
N GLY A 118 -4.54 13.59 -5.06
CA GLY A 118 -3.30 13.32 -4.35
C GLY A 118 -2.62 14.58 -3.80
N LYS A 119 -1.71 14.41 -2.83
CA LYS A 119 -0.84 15.48 -2.31
C LYS A 119 0.08 16.01 -3.42
N CYS A 120 0.44 17.29 -3.34
CA CYS A 120 1.67 17.76 -3.99
C CYS A 120 2.90 17.12 -3.31
N PRO A 121 3.98 16.84 -4.05
CA PRO A 121 5.26 16.48 -3.46
C PRO A 121 5.83 17.61 -2.59
#